data_AF-A0A1Z2LCQ5-F1
#
_entry.id   AF-A0A1Z2LCQ5-F1
#
_cell.length_a   1.000
_cell.length_b   1.000
_cell.length_c   1.000
_cell.angle_alpha   90.00
_cell.angle_beta   90.00
_cell.angle_gamma   90.00
#
_symmetry.space_group_name_H-M   'P 1'
#
loop_
_entity.id
_entity.type
_entity.pdbx_description
1 polymer ?
#
loop_
_entity_poly.entity_id
_entity_poly.type
_entity_poly.pdbx_seq_one_letter_code
_entity_poly.pdbx_strand_id
1 'polypeptide(L)' 'MRHIERALPLTEAAAAHRLIESGRVKGKIVLVPCGREPAGADSKGTGPGFP' A
#
# COMPACT_ATOMS: atom_id res chain seq x y z
N MET A 1 26.70 3.15 6.54
CA MET A 1 25.73 2.03 6.44
C MET A 1 24.33 2.61 6.36
N ARG A 2 23.54 2.34 5.30
CA ARG A 2 22.16 2.85 5.18
C ARG A 2 21.21 1.96 6.00
N HIS A 3 20.73 2.44 7.15
CA HIS A 3 19.73 1.75 7.96
C HIS A 3 18.35 1.90 7.30
N ILE A 4 17.91 0.86 6.57
CA ILE A 4 16.55 0.75 6.05
C ILE A 4 15.75 -0.02 7.09
N GLU A 5 14.73 0.63 7.65
CA GLU A 5 13.92 0.04 8.71
C GLU A 5 12.72 -0.73 8.14
N ARG A 6 12.19 -0.30 6.99
CA ARG A 6 11.10 -1.01 6.32
C ARG A 6 11.06 -0.71 4.83
N ALA A 7 10.68 -1.71 4.05
CA ALA A 7 10.31 -1.52 2.65
C ALA A 7 8.81 -1.78 2.50
N LEU A 8 8.10 -0.87 1.85
CA LEU A 8 6.66 -0.95 1.61
C LEU A 8 6.40 -0.80 0.11
N PRO A 9 5.36 -1.44 -0.45
CA PRO A 9 4.98 -1.19 -1.83
C PRO A 9 4.50 0.26 -2.01
N LEU A 10 4.66 0.79 -3.22
CA LEU A 10 4.24 2.17 -3.54
C LEU A 10 2.73 2.41 -3.29
N THR A 11 1.90 1.37 -3.44
CA THR A 11 0.46 1.40 -3.12
C THR A 11 0.18 1.74 -1.66
N GLU A 12 1.11 1.38 -0.75
CA GLU A 12 1.03 1.62 0.68
C GLU A 12 1.74 2.92 1.09
N ALA A 13 2.00 3.85 0.17
CA ALA A 13 2.66 5.12 0.46
C ALA A 13 1.93 5.95 1.53
N ALA A 14 0.59 5.93 1.54
CA ALA A 14 -0.20 6.62 2.56
C ALA A 14 0.01 6.01 3.96
N ALA A 15 0.09 4.68 4.06
CA ALA A 15 0.37 3.98 5.31
C ALA A 15 1.80 4.26 5.78
N ALA A 16 2.77 4.29 4.86
CA ALA A 16 4.15 4.69 5.14
C ALA A 16 4.19 6.11 5.72
N HIS A 17 3.43 7.04 5.14
CA HIS A 17 3.37 8.42 5.62
C HIS A 17 2.82 8.51 7.05
N ARG A 18 1.72 7.81 7.36
CA ARG A 18 1.18 7.78 8.73
C ARG A 18 2.13 7.20 9.76
N LEU A 19 2.94 6.21 9.38
CA LEU A 19 3.94 5.61 10.26
C LEU A 19 5.05 6.60 10.62
N ILE A 20 5.45 7.45 9.67
CA ILE A 20 6.41 8.55 9.88
C ILE A 20 5.82 9.59 10.81
N GLU A 21 4.59 10.05 10.54
CA GLU A 21 3.90 11.05 11.37
C GLU A 21 3.68 10.57 12.82
N SER A 22 3.45 9.27 13.00
CA SER A 22 3.29 8.66 14.33
C SER A 22 4.62 8.51 15.09
N GLY A 23 5.75 8.88 14.50
CA GLY A 23 7.08 8.73 15.12
C GLY A 23 7.51 7.27 15.34
N ARG A 24 6.84 6.30 14.70
CA ARG A 24 7.12 4.86 14.85
C ARG A 24 8.30 4.38 14.01
N VAL A 25 8.99 5.29 13.36
CA VAL A 25 10.07 5.01 12.41
C VAL A 25 11.27 5.86 12.79
N LYS A 26 12.37 5.19 13.12
CA LYS A 26 13.69 5.79 13.41
C LYS A 26 14.63 5.71 12.22
N GLY A 27 14.36 4.82 11.26
CA GLY A 27 15.17 4.64 10.06
C GLY A 27 14.49 5.11 8.77
N LYS A 28 14.97 4.60 7.63
CA LYS A 28 14.42 4.95 6.31
C LYS A 28 13.33 3.96 5.90
N ILE A 29 12.21 4.48 5.41
CA ILE A 29 11.21 3.68 4.69
C ILE A 29 11.51 3.79 3.20
N VAL A 30 11.58 2.65 2.51
CA VAL A 30 11.76 2.60 1.07
C VAL A 30 10.44 2.16 0.43
N LEU A 31 9.92 2.98 -0.46
CA LEU A 31 8.78 2.61 -1.29
C LEU A 31 9.27 1.91 -2.55
N VAL A 32 8.91 0.65 -2.72
CA VAL A 32 9.25 -0.12 -3.91
C VAL A 32 8.09 -0.06 -4.90
N PRO A 33 8.32 0.40 -6.15
CA PRO A 33 7.32 0.26 -7.19
C PRO A 33 7.19 -1.23 -7.50
N CYS A 34 6.16 -1.88 -6.96
CA CYS A 34 5.75 -3.18 -7.45
C CYS A 34 5.18 -2.94 -8.84
N GLY A 35 6.02 -3.14 -9.86
CA GLY A 35 5.63 -2.97 -11.26
C GLY A 35 4.70 -4.10 -11.70
N ARG A 36 3.40 -3.96 -11.41
CA ARG A 36 2.21 -4.42 -12.16
C ARG A 36 1.00 -4.58 -11.23
N GLU A 37 -0.07 -3.85 -11.50
CA GLU A 37 -1.43 -4.11 -11.00
C GLU A 37 -2.36 -4.29 -12.22
N PRO A 38 -3.63 -4.77 -12.12
CA PRO A 38 -4.34 -5.41 -10.98
C PRO A 38 -5.21 -6.65 -11.38
N ALA A 39 -5.45 -7.64 -10.51
CA ALA A 39 -6.52 -8.64 -10.75
C ALA A 39 -7.05 -9.34 -9.48
N GLY A 40 -8.32 -9.06 -9.14
CA GLY A 40 -9.15 -9.78 -8.17
C GLY A 40 -9.05 -9.19 -6.75
N ALA A 41 -10.09 -8.62 -6.14
CA ALA A 41 -11.51 -8.94 -6.27
C ALA A 41 -12.38 -7.71 -5.97
N ASP A 42 -12.94 -7.10 -7.01
CA ASP A 42 -14.35 -6.75 -6.91
C ASP A 42 -15.11 -8.09 -6.98
N SER A 43 -15.70 -8.49 -5.86
CA SER A 43 -16.66 -9.56 -5.80
C SER A 43 -17.88 -9.00 -5.11
N LYS A 44 -18.75 -8.35 -5.88
CA LYS A 44 -20.07 -8.90 -6.17
C LYS A 44 -20.78 -8.03 -7.21
N GLY A 45 -20.90 -8.60 -8.41
CA GLY A 45 -21.99 -8.25 -9.31
C GLY A 45 -23.33 -8.48 -8.61
N THR A 46 -23.99 -7.38 -8.28
CA THR A 46 -25.45 -7.34 -8.19
C THR A 46 -25.88 -6.26 -9.18
N GLY A 47 -25.97 -6.64 -10.45
CA GLY A 47 -26.81 -5.89 -11.38
C GLY A 47 -28.26 -6.04 -10.91
N PRO A 48 -29.09 -4.99 -10.97
CA PRO A 48 -30.49 -5.11 -10.60
C PRO A 48 -31.18 -6.08 -11.57
N GLY A 49 -31.78 -7.14 -11.01
CA GLY A 49 -32.75 -7.94 -11.74
C GLY A 49 -33.95 -7.06 -12.07
N PHE A 50 -34.06 -6.68 -13.34
CA PHE A 50 -35.30 -6.11 -13.87
C PHE A 50 -36.24 -7.28 -14.22
N PRO A 51 -37.51 -7.26 -13.75
CA PRO A 51 -38.56 -8.14 -14.27
C PRO A 51 -39.01 -7.73 -15.68
#